data_AF-A0A1I4LU17-F1
#
_entry.id   AF-A0A1I4LU17-F1
#
_cell.length_a   1.000
_cell.length_b   1.000
_cell.length_c   1.000
_cell.angle_alpha   90.00
_cell.angle_beta   90.00
_cell.angle_gamma   90.00
#
_symmetry.space_group_name_H-M   'P 1'
#
loop_
_entity.id
_entity.type
_entity.pdbx_description
1 polymer ?
#
loop_
_entity_poly.entity_id
_entity_poly.type
_entity_poly.pdbx_seq_one_letter_code
_entity_poly.pdbx_strand_id
1 'polypeptide(L)'
;MNPVARAWNHLEEALVFILLSGMTLVTFLYVVLNNLYSVFYSLADTIPLAEDALFSIGDSILFLAQEMTWSIALSKAMFGWLIFVGLAWGVRIGAHIGVDLLVRNFSLRAQKGVALLAVGICLAYCALMAYSSEEWVAALLRAGIGAEDLDRFGIMQWHIVMIVPIGFSLMFLRFLQVFVRILRNQQLGLGGHGEAEDALKLATANTAEEAKQ
;
A
#
# COMPACT_ATOMS: atom_id res chain seq x y z
N MET A 1 10.52 16.02 18.41
CA MET A 1 9.42 15.92 17.42
C MET A 1 8.13 16.37 18.09
N ASN A 2 7.38 17.26 17.44
CA ASN A 2 6.09 17.76 17.93
C ASN A 2 5.09 16.57 18.03
N PRO A 3 4.32 16.40 19.13
CA PRO A 3 3.36 15.30 19.29
C PRO A 3 2.41 15.11 18.10
N VAL A 4 2.00 16.20 17.46
CA VAL A 4 1.13 16.17 16.26
C VAL A 4 1.79 15.43 15.09
N ALA A 5 3.08 15.66 14.85
CA ALA A 5 3.82 15.00 13.78
C ALA A 5 4.03 13.50 14.06
N ARG A 6 4.10 13.11 15.34
CA ARG A 6 4.21 11.70 15.74
C ARG A 6 2.88 10.97 15.51
N ALA A 7 1.76 11.56 15.93
CA ALA A 7 0.43 11.02 15.70
C ALA A 7 0.15 10.83 14.20
N TRP A 8 0.52 11.83 13.39
CA TRP A 8 0.40 11.75 11.94
C TRP A 8 1.17 10.57 11.32
N ASN A 9 2.40 10.35 11.77
CA ASN A 9 3.22 9.26 11.26
C ASN A 9 2.67 7.87 11.61
N HIS A 10 2.14 7.69 12.82
CA HIS A 10 1.51 6.44 13.22
C HIS A 10 0.19 6.18 12.47
N LEU A 11 -0.53 7.24 12.09
CA LEU A 11 -1.75 7.10 11.29
C LEU A 11 -1.47 6.49 9.92
N GLU A 12 -0.46 6.99 9.20
CA GLU A 12 -0.08 6.44 7.88
C GLU A 12 0.27 4.94 7.97
N GLU A 13 1.03 4.56 9.00
CA GLU A 13 1.43 3.17 9.22
C GLU A 13 0.26 2.27 9.63
N ALA A 14 -0.61 2.75 10.52
CA ALA A 14 -1.83 2.05 10.90
C ALA A 14 -2.76 1.86 9.70
N LEU A 15 -2.86 2.86 8.82
CA LEU A 15 -3.72 2.80 7.65
C LEU A 15 -3.20 1.79 6.61
N VAL A 16 -1.88 1.74 6.38
CA VAL A 16 -1.25 0.67 5.58
C VAL A 16 -1.55 -0.70 6.16
N PHE A 17 -1.38 -0.88 7.47
CA PHE A 17 -1.67 -2.14 8.15
C PHE A 17 -3.14 -2.55 8.01
N ILE A 18 -4.08 -1.64 8.29
CA ILE A 18 -5.51 -1.91 8.21
C ILE A 18 -5.92 -2.29 6.78
N LEU A 19 -5.44 -1.55 5.77
CA LEU A 19 -5.74 -1.84 4.37
C LEU A 19 -5.16 -3.19 3.93
N LEU A 20 -3.91 -3.48 4.30
CA LEU A 20 -3.26 -4.74 3.96
C LEU A 20 -3.97 -5.91 4.64
N SER A 21 -4.14 -5.86 5.96
CA SER A 21 -4.81 -6.92 6.73
C SER A 21 -6.26 -7.11 6.29
N GLY A 22 -6.99 -6.03 6.04
CA GLY A 22 -8.38 -6.12 5.59
C GLY A 22 -8.49 -6.72 4.18
N MET A 23 -7.63 -6.32 3.24
CA MET A 23 -7.59 -6.90 1.89
C MET A 23 -7.23 -8.39 1.95
N THR A 24 -6.23 -8.76 2.75
CA THR A 24 -5.84 -10.16 2.97
C THR A 24 -6.98 -10.95 3.59
N LEU A 25 -7.69 -10.41 4.59
CA LEU A 25 -8.82 -11.07 5.22
C LEU A 25 -9.97 -11.31 4.24
N VAL A 26 -10.36 -10.30 3.47
CA VAL A 26 -11.41 -10.41 2.45
C VAL A 26 -11.04 -11.48 1.42
N THR A 27 -9.80 -11.46 0.94
CA THR A 27 -9.29 -12.42 -0.05
C THR A 27 -9.23 -13.82 0.53
N PHE A 28 -8.77 -13.96 1.78
CA PHE A 28 -8.74 -15.24 2.49
C PHE A 28 -10.14 -15.81 2.66
N LEU A 29 -11.11 -15.01 3.12
CA LEU A 29 -12.50 -15.44 3.27
C LEU A 29 -13.10 -15.87 1.93
N TYR A 30 -12.86 -15.10 0.87
CA TYR A 30 -13.30 -15.46 -0.47
C TYR A 30 -12.74 -16.82 -0.92
N VAL A 31 -11.42 -17.03 -0.76
CA VAL A 31 -10.77 -18.29 -1.13
C VAL A 31 -11.28 -19.44 -0.27
N VAL A 32 -11.41 -19.26 1.04
CA VAL A 32 -11.93 -20.29 1.95
C VAL A 32 -13.33 -20.68 1.52
N LEU A 33 -14.25 -19.73 1.40
CA LEU A 33 -15.65 -20.04 1.09
C LEU A 33 -15.78 -20.73 -0.28
N ASN A 34 -15.05 -20.27 -1.31
CA ASN A 34 -15.10 -20.86 -2.65
C ASN A 34 -14.45 -22.25 -2.78
N ASN A 35 -13.62 -22.66 -1.83
CA ASN A 35 -13.00 -23.99 -1.84
C ASN A 35 -13.55 -24.92 -0.75
N LEU A 36 -14.21 -24.38 0.27
CA LEU A 36 -14.64 -25.13 1.44
C LEU A 36 -15.94 -25.91 1.18
N TYR A 37 -16.89 -25.35 0.43
CA TYR A 37 -18.16 -26.05 0.16
C TYR A 37 -17.94 -27.40 -0.56
N SER A 38 -16.96 -27.48 -1.47
CA SER A 38 -16.65 -28.71 -2.19
C SER A 38 -16.11 -29.81 -1.28
N VAL A 39 -15.41 -29.43 -0.20
CA VAL A 39 -14.96 -30.38 0.83
C VAL A 39 -16.18 -30.98 1.53
N PHE A 40 -17.16 -30.17 1.92
CA PHE A 40 -18.39 -30.65 2.57
C PHE A 40 -19.21 -31.58 1.67
N TYR A 41 -19.35 -31.27 0.38
CA TYR A 41 -20.02 -32.19 -0.56
C TYR A 41 -19.29 -33.52 -0.70
N SER A 42 -17.96 -33.49 -0.84
CA SER A 42 -17.17 -34.73 -0.89
C SER A 42 -17.27 -35.55 0.41
N LEU A 43 -17.41 -34.92 1.58
CA LEU A 43 -17.65 -35.63 2.83
C LEU A 43 -19.07 -36.19 2.91
N ALA A 44 -20.07 -35.47 2.41
CA ALA A 44 -21.46 -35.92 2.41
C ALA A 44 -21.62 -37.23 1.62
N ASP A 45 -21.00 -37.30 0.43
CA ASP A 45 -21.02 -38.50 -0.43
C ASP A 45 -20.32 -39.71 0.21
N THR A 46 -19.38 -39.48 1.15
CA THR A 46 -18.57 -40.55 1.76
C THR A 46 -19.09 -41.01 3.12
N ILE A 47 -19.91 -40.21 3.81
CA ILE A 47 -20.44 -40.52 5.14
C ILE A 47 -21.98 -40.52 5.11
N PRO A 48 -22.62 -41.66 4.77
CA PRO A 48 -24.09 -41.77 4.65
C PRO A 48 -24.85 -41.40 5.92
N LEU A 49 -24.21 -41.53 7.10
CA LEU A 49 -24.83 -41.22 8.39
C LEU A 49 -24.95 -39.71 8.67
N ALA A 50 -24.18 -38.88 7.97
CA ALA A 50 -24.13 -37.43 8.16
C ALA A 50 -24.43 -36.65 6.86
N GLU A 51 -24.91 -37.34 5.82
CA GLU A 51 -25.14 -36.83 4.46
C GLU A 51 -25.97 -35.55 4.45
N ASP A 52 -27.19 -35.60 4.99
CA ASP A 52 -28.12 -34.45 5.03
C ASP A 52 -27.51 -33.22 5.73
N ALA A 53 -26.80 -33.45 6.83
CA ALA A 53 -26.18 -32.38 7.60
C ALA A 53 -24.99 -31.75 6.84
N LEU A 54 -24.15 -32.58 6.21
CA LEU A 54 -22.99 -32.12 5.45
C LEU A 54 -23.38 -31.40 4.16
N PHE A 55 -24.41 -31.88 3.45
CA PHE A 55 -24.98 -31.16 2.31
C PHE A 55 -25.56 -29.82 2.73
N SER A 56 -26.34 -29.77 3.81
CA SER A 56 -26.90 -28.51 4.32
C SER A 56 -25.81 -27.49 4.68
N ILE A 57 -24.70 -27.93 5.28
CA ILE A 57 -23.54 -27.06 5.54
C ILE A 57 -22.89 -26.61 4.23
N GLY A 58 -22.66 -27.53 3.28
CA GLY A 58 -22.08 -27.22 1.98
C GLY A 58 -22.91 -26.19 1.21
N ASP A 59 -24.23 -26.36 1.17
CA ASP A 59 -25.19 -25.43 0.54
C ASP A 59 -25.13 -24.06 1.20
N SER A 60 -25.05 -24.01 2.54
CA SER A 60 -24.94 -22.75 3.28
C SER A 60 -23.64 -21.99 2.96
N ILE A 61 -22.52 -22.71 2.84
CA ILE A 61 -21.23 -22.13 2.47
C ILE A 61 -21.24 -21.67 1.01
N LEU A 62 -21.82 -22.48 0.10
CA LEU A 62 -21.96 -22.13 -1.30
C LEU A 62 -22.79 -20.85 -1.48
N PHE A 63 -23.90 -20.74 -0.74
CA PHE A 63 -24.74 -19.54 -0.74
C PHE A 63 -23.94 -18.31 -0.31
N LEU A 64 -23.20 -18.40 0.81
CA LEU A 64 -22.32 -17.31 1.27
C LEU A 64 -21.26 -16.94 0.25
N ALA A 65 -20.64 -17.94 -0.40
CA ALA A 65 -19.62 -17.72 -1.43
C ALA A 65 -20.20 -16.96 -2.65
N GLN A 66 -21.41 -17.32 -3.08
CA GLN A 66 -22.09 -16.69 -4.21
C GLN A 66 -22.50 -15.24 -3.93
N GLU A 67 -22.86 -14.91 -2.70
CA GLU A 67 -23.22 -13.52 -2.33
C GLU A 67 -22.01 -12.57 -2.28
N MET A 68 -20.79 -13.12 -2.14
CA MET A 68 -19.52 -12.38 -2.01
C MET A 68 -18.93 -11.87 -3.34
N THR A 69 -19.76 -11.57 -4.35
CA THR A 69 -19.28 -10.96 -5.62
C THR A 69 -18.53 -9.64 -5.40
N TRP A 70 -18.83 -8.92 -4.32
CA TRP A 70 -18.17 -7.68 -3.90
C TRP A 70 -16.70 -7.85 -3.47
N SER A 71 -16.29 -9.05 -3.09
CA SER A 71 -14.97 -9.30 -2.47
C SER A 71 -13.82 -8.84 -3.36
N ILE A 72 -13.87 -9.17 -4.65
CA ILE A 72 -12.83 -8.83 -5.62
C ILE A 72 -12.75 -7.31 -5.81
N ALA A 73 -13.89 -6.66 -5.98
CA ALA A 73 -13.95 -5.22 -6.21
C ALA A 73 -13.55 -4.44 -4.95
N LEU A 74 -13.89 -4.92 -3.75
CA LEU A 74 -13.43 -4.35 -2.49
C LEU A 74 -11.92 -4.52 -2.33
N SER A 75 -11.36 -5.70 -2.59
CA SER A 75 -9.92 -5.93 -2.54
C SER A 75 -9.17 -5.01 -3.52
N LYS A 76 -9.69 -4.79 -4.73
CA LYS A 76 -9.11 -3.82 -5.69
C LYS A 76 -9.17 -2.39 -5.15
N ALA A 77 -10.28 -1.98 -4.54
CA ALA A 77 -10.42 -0.66 -3.95
C ALA A 77 -9.42 -0.45 -2.80
N MET A 78 -9.32 -1.43 -1.88
CA MET A 78 -8.36 -1.41 -0.77
C MET A 78 -6.92 -1.40 -1.27
N PHE A 79 -6.60 -2.17 -2.31
CA PHE A 79 -5.28 -2.17 -2.94
C PHE A 79 -4.93 -0.82 -3.56
N GLY A 80 -5.88 -0.18 -4.25
CA GLY A 80 -5.72 1.17 -4.78
C GLY A 80 -5.38 2.16 -3.67
N TRP A 81 -6.10 2.10 -2.55
CA TRP A 81 -5.80 2.94 -1.39
C TRP A 81 -4.44 2.63 -0.77
N LEU A 82 -4.09 1.35 -0.66
CA LEU A 82 -2.83 0.89 -0.11
C LEU A 82 -1.63 1.39 -0.94
N ILE A 83 -1.74 1.42 -2.26
CA ILE A 83 -0.69 1.95 -3.14
C ILE A 83 -0.38 3.40 -2.77
N PHE A 84 -1.38 4.28 -2.74
CA PHE A 84 -1.14 5.71 -2.57
C PHE A 84 -0.65 6.08 -1.17
N VAL A 85 -1.20 5.42 -0.14
CA VAL A 85 -0.77 5.61 1.25
C VAL A 85 0.63 5.02 1.43
N GLY A 86 0.86 3.82 0.88
CA GLY A 86 2.14 3.13 0.91
C GLY A 86 3.25 3.88 0.18
N LEU A 87 2.95 4.53 -0.94
CA LEU A 87 3.89 5.39 -1.68
C LEU A 87 4.33 6.58 -0.82
N ALA A 88 3.39 7.30 -0.20
CA ALA A 88 3.71 8.41 0.70
C ALA A 88 4.55 7.95 1.91
N TRP A 89 4.19 6.80 2.50
CA TRP A 89 4.95 6.16 3.57
C TRP A 89 6.36 5.73 3.13
N GLY A 90 6.51 5.20 1.91
CA GLY A 90 7.79 4.80 1.33
C GLY A 90 8.75 5.98 1.11
N VAL A 91 8.23 7.14 0.68
CA VAL A 91 9.02 8.38 0.60
C VAL A 91 9.52 8.80 1.99
N ARG A 92 8.68 8.67 3.03
CA ARG A 92 9.04 9.04 4.41
C ARG A 92 10.20 8.21 4.96
N ILE A 93 10.21 6.91 4.70
CA ILE A 93 11.26 6.00 5.17
C ILE A 93 12.50 6.07 4.27
N GLY A 94 12.33 6.59 3.05
CA GLY A 94 13.44 6.77 2.11
C GLY A 94 13.76 5.49 1.35
N ALA A 95 12.74 4.74 0.91
CA ALA A 95 12.87 3.48 0.17
C ALA A 95 13.45 3.62 -1.27
N HIS A 96 14.15 4.71 -1.57
CA HIS A 96 14.68 5.05 -2.91
C HIS A 96 16.14 4.59 -3.08
N ILE A 97 16.46 3.41 -2.54
CA ILE A 97 17.82 2.85 -2.40
C ILE A 97 18.54 2.73 -3.76
N GLY A 98 17.81 2.40 -4.84
CA GLY A 98 18.39 2.20 -6.16
C GLY A 98 19.00 3.47 -6.79
N VAL A 99 18.35 4.62 -6.62
CA VAL A 99 18.88 5.90 -7.14
C VAL A 99 20.07 6.36 -6.30
N ASP A 100 20.02 6.13 -4.99
CA ASP A 100 21.12 6.50 -4.08
C ASP A 100 22.42 5.74 -4.41
N LEU A 101 22.34 4.46 -4.80
CA LEU A 101 23.51 3.69 -5.24
C LEU A 101 24.18 4.29 -6.47
N LEU A 102 23.39 4.76 -7.45
CA LEU A 102 23.91 5.40 -8.65
C LEU A 102 24.56 6.75 -8.33
N VAL A 103 23.95 7.52 -7.42
CA VAL A 103 24.42 8.85 -7.03
C VAL A 103 25.71 8.77 -6.19
N ARG A 104 25.94 7.68 -5.45
CA ARG A 104 27.17 7.47 -4.65
C ARG A 104 28.48 7.53 -5.46
N ASN A 105 28.43 7.29 -6.77
CA ASN A 105 29.61 7.37 -7.65
C ASN A 105 30.05 8.80 -7.98
N PHE A 106 29.23 9.81 -7.66
CA PHE A 106 29.53 11.22 -7.93
C PHE A 106 30.21 11.91 -6.75
N SER A 107 30.86 13.05 -6.99
CA SER A 107 31.40 13.91 -5.92
C SER A 107 30.27 14.53 -5.07
N LEU A 108 30.53 14.80 -3.79
CA LEU A 108 29.51 15.29 -2.82
C LEU A 108 28.67 16.48 -3.32
N ARG A 109 29.27 17.39 -4.09
CA ARG A 109 28.57 18.56 -4.66
C ARG A 109 27.62 18.16 -5.80
N ALA A 110 28.06 17.23 -6.65
CA ALA A 110 27.25 16.69 -7.73
C ALA A 110 26.11 15.82 -7.19
N GLN A 111 26.34 15.05 -6.12
CA GLN A 111 25.29 14.27 -5.45
C GLN A 111 24.12 15.15 -5.01
N LYS A 112 24.44 16.26 -4.33
CA LYS A 112 23.43 17.22 -3.87
C LYS A 112 22.66 17.86 -5.04
N GLY A 113 23.36 18.22 -6.12
CA GLY A 113 22.74 18.79 -7.32
C GLY A 113 21.77 17.82 -7.98
N VAL A 114 22.18 16.56 -8.15
CA VAL A 114 21.34 15.50 -8.73
C VAL A 114 20.14 15.21 -7.82
N ALA A 115 20.34 15.14 -6.50
CA ALA A 115 19.25 14.92 -5.56
C ALA A 115 18.21 16.05 -5.58
N LEU A 116 18.65 17.32 -5.60
CA LEU A 116 17.75 18.47 -5.71
C LEU A 116 16.97 18.47 -7.03
N LEU A 117 17.63 18.14 -8.14
CA LEU A 117 16.97 18.02 -9.45
C LEU A 117 15.92 16.90 -9.43
N ALA A 118 16.28 15.71 -8.94
CA ALA A 118 15.38 14.56 -8.87
C ALA A 118 14.15 14.87 -8.00
N VAL A 119 14.36 15.37 -6.77
CA VAL A 119 13.25 15.77 -5.89
C VAL A 119 12.40 16.87 -6.51
N GLY A 120 13.02 17.83 -7.20
CA GLY A 120 12.31 18.90 -7.91
C GLY A 120 11.38 18.37 -9.00
N ILE A 121 11.84 17.39 -9.79
CA ILE A 121 11.02 16.72 -10.80
C ILE A 121 9.89 15.93 -10.13
N CYS A 122 10.18 15.19 -9.05
CA CYS A 122 9.17 14.47 -8.29
C CYS A 122 8.09 15.42 -7.72
N LEU A 123 8.49 16.58 -7.18
CA LEU A 123 7.55 17.60 -6.69
C LEU A 123 6.66 18.14 -7.80
N ALA A 124 7.24 18.48 -8.95
CA ALA A 124 6.48 18.96 -10.11
C ALA A 124 5.47 17.90 -10.58
N TYR A 125 5.89 16.64 -10.67
CA TYR A 125 5.02 15.53 -11.04
C TYR A 125 3.89 15.31 -10.03
N CYS A 126 4.19 15.32 -8.73
CA CYS A 126 3.17 15.18 -7.68
C CYS A 126 2.15 16.31 -7.73
N ALA A 127 2.59 17.56 -7.94
CA ALA A 127 1.70 18.71 -8.04
C ALA A 127 0.79 18.60 -9.28
N LEU A 128 1.35 18.23 -10.44
CA LEU A 128 0.59 18.03 -11.67
C LEU A 128 -0.45 16.93 -11.50
N MET A 129 -0.07 15.80 -10.91
CA MET A 129 -0.98 14.68 -10.69
C MET A 129 -2.05 14.97 -9.64
N ALA A 130 -1.72 15.67 -8.56
CA ALA A 130 -2.70 16.13 -7.57
C ALA A 130 -3.76 17.02 -8.24
N TYR A 131 -3.33 18.01 -9.04
CA TYR A 131 -4.25 18.90 -9.76
C TYR A 131 -5.12 18.14 -10.77
N SER A 132 -4.51 17.31 -11.63
CA SER A 132 -5.24 16.56 -12.67
C SER A 132 -6.25 15.57 -12.08
N SER A 133 -5.90 14.92 -10.97
CA SER A 133 -6.76 13.93 -10.34
C SER A 133 -7.96 14.54 -9.61
N GLU A 134 -7.91 15.81 -9.19
CA GLU A 134 -9.10 16.51 -8.69
C GLU A 134 -10.18 16.66 -9.78
N GLU A 135 -9.81 17.03 -11.00
CA GLU A 135 -10.74 17.11 -12.13
C GLU A 135 -11.39 15.74 -12.42
N TRP A 136 -10.60 14.67 -12.32
CA TRP A 136 -11.09 13.31 -12.50
C TRP A 136 -12.11 12.91 -11.42
N VAL A 137 -11.82 13.18 -10.14
CA VAL A 137 -12.75 12.93 -9.04
C VAL A 137 -14.02 13.75 -9.19
N ALA A 138 -13.91 15.03 -9.56
CA ALA A 138 -15.06 15.90 -9.78
C ALA A 138 -15.93 15.44 -10.98
N ALA A 139 -15.32 14.89 -12.02
CA ALA A 139 -16.06 14.28 -13.13
C ALA A 139 -16.87 13.05 -12.66
N LEU A 140 -16.26 12.16 -11.88
CA LEU A 140 -16.94 10.98 -11.32
C LEU A 140 -18.05 11.33 -10.33
N LEU A 141 -17.81 12.34 -9.49
CA LEU A 141 -18.82 12.86 -8.56
C LEU A 141 -20.06 13.38 -9.30
N ARG A 142 -19.86 14.15 -10.38
CA ARG A 142 -20.95 14.67 -11.22
C ARG A 142 -21.65 13.58 -12.01
N ALA A 143 -20.92 12.57 -12.46
CA ALA A 143 -21.48 11.45 -13.22
C ALA A 143 -22.32 10.50 -12.35
N GLY A 144 -22.08 10.46 -11.03
CA GLY A 144 -22.87 9.64 -10.11
C GLY A 144 -22.74 8.13 -10.37
N ILE A 145 -21.59 7.69 -10.89
CA ILE A 145 -21.37 6.30 -11.29
C ILE A 145 -21.07 5.43 -10.06
N GLY A 146 -21.88 4.39 -9.87
CA GLY A 146 -21.68 3.34 -8.86
C GLY A 146 -20.40 2.54 -9.11
N ALA A 147 -19.69 2.15 -8.06
CA ALA A 147 -18.59 1.22 -8.19
C ALA A 147 -19.14 -0.19 -8.46
N GLU A 148 -18.65 -0.86 -9.49
CA GLU A 148 -19.04 -2.23 -9.85
C GLU A 148 -18.97 -3.16 -8.63
N ASP A 149 -20.02 -3.95 -8.40
CA ASP A 149 -20.25 -4.86 -7.26
C ASP A 149 -20.34 -4.21 -5.85
N LEU A 150 -20.00 -2.93 -5.71
CA LEU A 150 -19.99 -2.16 -4.45
C LEU A 150 -21.10 -1.09 -4.40
N ASP A 151 -21.75 -0.81 -5.52
CA ASP A 151 -22.87 0.11 -5.67
C ASP A 151 -24.05 -0.27 -4.78
N ARG A 152 -24.30 -1.57 -4.57
CA ARG A 152 -25.29 -2.07 -3.59
C ARG A 152 -25.03 -1.60 -2.15
N PHE A 153 -23.80 -1.24 -1.80
CA PHE A 153 -23.43 -0.69 -0.49
C PHE A 153 -23.40 0.85 -0.50
N GLY A 154 -23.84 1.49 -1.57
CA GLY A 154 -23.81 2.94 -1.75
C GLY A 154 -22.43 3.50 -2.12
N ILE A 155 -21.47 2.63 -2.46
CA ILE A 155 -20.13 3.08 -2.84
C ILE A 155 -20.10 3.44 -4.32
N MET A 156 -19.92 4.73 -4.57
CA MET A 156 -19.64 5.30 -5.89
C MET A 156 -18.15 5.24 -6.26
N GLN A 157 -17.83 5.28 -7.55
CA GLN A 157 -16.44 5.25 -8.05
C GLN A 157 -15.57 6.38 -7.49
N TRP A 158 -16.14 7.57 -7.27
CA TRP A 158 -15.39 8.70 -6.74
C TRP A 158 -14.85 8.46 -5.33
N HIS A 159 -15.53 7.65 -4.50
CA HIS A 159 -15.02 7.27 -3.17
C HIS A 159 -13.73 6.45 -3.26
N ILE A 160 -13.59 5.66 -4.33
CA ILE A 160 -12.39 4.86 -4.54
C ILE A 160 -11.27 5.75 -5.09
N VAL A 161 -11.59 6.58 -6.09
CA VAL A 161 -10.60 7.38 -6.83
C VAL A 161 -10.12 8.60 -6.07
N MET A 162 -10.86 9.10 -5.07
CA MET A 162 -10.43 10.25 -4.26
C MET A 162 -9.09 10.05 -3.53
N ILE A 163 -8.64 8.81 -3.36
CA ILE A 163 -7.31 8.55 -2.80
C ILE A 163 -6.17 9.00 -3.70
N VAL A 164 -6.42 9.19 -5.00
CA VAL A 164 -5.41 9.65 -5.96
C VAL A 164 -4.95 11.08 -5.65
N PRO A 165 -5.83 12.11 -5.62
CA PRO A 165 -5.41 13.47 -5.24
C PRO A 165 -4.89 13.55 -3.81
N ILE A 166 -5.49 12.79 -2.88
CA ILE A 166 -5.00 12.72 -1.49
C ILE A 166 -3.58 12.16 -1.45
N GLY A 167 -3.34 11.02 -2.11
CA GLY A 167 -2.06 10.33 -2.15
C GLY A 167 -0.96 11.18 -2.77
N PHE A 168 -1.22 11.82 -3.92
CA PHE A 168 -0.26 12.72 -4.55
C PHE A 168 0.01 13.98 -3.70
N SER A 169 -1.00 14.50 -3.01
CA SER A 169 -0.82 15.63 -2.08
C SER A 169 0.04 15.24 -0.88
N LEU A 170 -0.20 14.07 -0.29
CA LEU A 170 0.64 13.53 0.80
C LEU A 170 2.07 13.32 0.33
N MET A 171 2.26 12.70 -0.83
CA MET A 171 3.56 12.46 -1.42
C MET A 171 4.30 13.78 -1.74
N PHE A 172 3.59 14.80 -2.23
CA PHE A 172 4.14 16.14 -2.42
C PHE A 172 4.67 16.72 -1.11
N LEU A 173 3.90 16.65 -0.02
CA LEU A 173 4.33 17.12 1.29
C LEU A 173 5.58 16.37 1.79
N ARG A 174 5.67 15.06 1.55
CA ARG A 174 6.83 14.25 1.93
C ARG A 174 8.07 14.60 1.10
N PHE A 175 7.95 14.74 -0.21
CA PHE A 175 9.06 15.20 -1.05
C PHE A 175 9.49 16.63 -0.71
N LEU A 176 8.55 17.50 -0.33
CA LEU A 176 8.88 18.87 0.09
C LEU A 176 9.71 18.86 1.39
N GLN A 177 9.38 17.97 2.33
CA GLN A 177 10.19 17.77 3.54
C GLN A 177 11.61 17.31 3.19
N VAL A 178 11.77 16.37 2.24
CA VAL A 178 13.08 15.91 1.76
C VAL A 178 13.84 17.05 1.06
N PHE A 179 13.18 17.80 0.18
CA PHE A 179 13.75 18.95 -0.52
C PHE A 179 14.33 19.99 0.44
N VAL A 180 13.55 20.37 1.46
CA VAL A 180 13.97 21.34 2.48
C VAL A 180 15.14 20.80 3.32
N ARG A 181 15.16 19.50 3.65
CA ARG A 181 16.29 18.88 4.36
C ARG A 181 17.57 18.91 3.54
N ILE A 182 17.49 18.62 2.24
CA ILE A 182 18.65 18.69 1.34
C ILE A 182 19.15 20.13 1.22
N LEU A 183 18.26 21.12 1.07
CA LEU A 183 18.64 22.53 1.05
C LEU A 183 19.39 22.95 2.33
N ARG A 184 18.90 22.50 3.50
CA ARG A 184 19.52 22.74 4.81
C ARG A 184 20.78 21.93 5.11
N ASN A 185 21.30 21.16 4.14
CA ASN A 185 22.45 20.25 4.34
C ASN A 185 22.21 19.18 5.43
N GLN A 186 20.96 18.84 5.72
CA GLN A 186 20.61 17.80 6.70
C GLN A 186 20.56 16.40 6.07
N GLN A 187 20.52 16.31 4.74
CA GLN A 187 20.46 15.07 3.98
C GLN A 187 21.20 15.26 2.64
N LEU A 188 21.98 14.26 2.21
CA LEU A 188 22.80 14.31 0.98
C LEU A 188 22.12 13.65 -0.23
N GLY A 189 21.13 12.79 -0.01
CA GLY A 189 20.42 12.02 -1.04
C GLY A 189 18.92 11.88 -0.75
N LEU A 190 18.26 10.97 -1.46
CA LEU A 190 16.82 10.71 -1.32
C LEU A 190 16.52 9.72 -0.18
N GLY A 191 17.44 8.81 0.12
CA GLY A 191 17.31 7.79 1.16
C GLY A 191 17.65 8.28 2.56
N GLY A 192 16.91 7.73 3.54
CA GLY A 192 16.90 8.17 4.92
C GLY A 192 17.71 7.29 5.87
N HIS A 193 17.64 5.97 5.75
CA HIS A 193 18.44 5.00 6.51
C HIS A 193 18.83 3.91 5.53
N GLY A 194 20.13 3.71 5.32
CA GLY A 194 20.61 2.63 4.48
C GLY A 194 20.36 1.30 5.19
N GLU A 195 19.19 0.70 5.03
CA GLU A 195 18.98 -0.71 5.41
C GLU A 195 20.03 -1.61 4.74
N ALA A 196 20.49 -1.26 3.54
CA ALA A 196 21.63 -1.93 2.90
C ALA A 196 22.95 -1.72 3.66
N GLU A 197 23.13 -0.57 4.32
CA GLU A 197 24.31 -0.25 5.12
C GLU A 197 24.24 -0.91 6.51
N ASP A 198 23.04 -0.98 7.11
CA ASP A 198 22.79 -1.71 8.34
C ASP A 198 22.80 -3.23 8.12
N ALA A 199 22.29 -3.74 7.00
CA ALA A 199 22.42 -5.14 6.58
C ALA A 199 23.87 -5.50 6.27
N LEU A 200 24.64 -4.59 5.66
CA LEU A 200 26.07 -4.79 5.47
C LEU A 200 26.80 -4.79 6.81
N LYS A 201 26.49 -3.88 7.73
CA LYS A 201 27.04 -3.87 9.10
C LYS A 201 26.72 -5.17 9.82
N LEU A 202 25.48 -5.66 9.75
CA LEU A 202 25.06 -6.95 10.34
C LEU A 202 25.78 -8.13 9.69
N ALA A 203 25.91 -8.16 8.36
CA ALA A 203 26.65 -9.20 7.65
C ALA A 203 28.14 -9.20 8.01
N THR A 204 28.76 -8.02 8.11
CA THR A 204 30.16 -7.86 8.55
C THR A 204 30.36 -8.18 10.03
N ALA A 205 29.35 -7.92 10.88
CA ALA A 205 29.39 -8.28 12.30
C ALA A 205 29.32 -9.80 12.49
N ASN A 206 28.41 -10.48 11.78
CA ASN A 206 28.30 -11.94 11.82
C ASN A 206 29.57 -12.64 11.33
N THR A 207 30.17 -12.19 10.22
CA THR A 207 31.44 -12.75 9.72
C THR A 207 32.61 -12.51 10.68
N ALA A 208 32.62 -11.41 11.44
CA ALA A 208 33.64 -11.14 12.45
C ALA A 208 33.46 -11.98 13.74
N GLU A 209 32.23 -12.40 14.06
CA GLU A 209 31.95 -13.35 15.15
C GLU A 209 32.33 -14.79 14.77
N GLU A 210 32.02 -15.21 13.54
CA GLU A 210 32.40 -16.53 13.01
C GLU A 210 33.93 -16.70 12.91
N ALA A 211 34.68 -15.63 12.60
CA ALA A 211 36.14 -15.66 12.54
C ALA A 211 36.84 -15.67 13.91
N LYS A 212 36.10 -15.48 15.01
CA LYS A 212 36.63 -15.49 16.39
C LYS A 212 36.34 -16.80 17.15
N GLN A 213 35.54 -17.69 16.57
CA GLN A 213 35.30 -19.06 17.07
C GLN A 213 36.30 -20.04 16.45
#